data_AF-A0A7S1G9V0-F1
#
_entry.id   AF-A0A7S1G9V0-F1
#
_cell.length_a   1.000
_cell.length_b   1.000
_cell.length_c   1.000
_cell.angle_alpha   90.00
_cell.angle_beta   90.00
_cell.angle_gamma   90.00
#
_symmetry.space_group_name_H-M   'P 1'
#
loop_
_entity.id
_entity.type
_entity.pdbx_description
1 polymer ?
#
loop_
_entity_poly.entity_id
_entity_poly.type
_entity_poly.pdbx_seq_one_letter_code
_entity_poly.pdbx_strand_id
1 'polypeptide(L)'
;GARGRRCVHGVAAGPPLVCTERASRPSRCARPVRGATMSDEQAAAREDGSGDDAAAAAPAADAGLTAEEEEEFKDAPICKVATVALKALQAGAPVDLDAIYNAAGDPERPSLSAVDRARAAECILCLPAGFPADPHNVGAAAHIGRLCMAAGCVLERGGELSGQGVEYALLVLRKWCETGARRFSPAHEEFFQSCAPFVSTVVGRTGDAQRQQLLGGVADYFWEAVDVVRWRSGPAKWVHMVLTMQFAEPLLVLHPGKRRGYRVVISGIADCFQLETLLQDTLIGDEADRMLPGAKPPAAAVAVALGQGAQDGPGSCHGVWDMMQAASLRADGTVPNTNAWPARSREQEQLKVWHEGTPSDIRRVDSVRTMLLTEPAYGTTWPNNRCFDSIAASCELAEVLTDEAFDAAMARVAEVAADDRAAREALAVAEAADAAEEVAEAAARAAMAAGGGGGGGGGGPMTVLTMP
;
A
#
# COMPACT_ATOMS: atom_id res chain seq x y z
N GLY A 1 16.48 -52.19 25.20
CA GLY A 1 17.49 -52.35 26.26
C GLY A 1 18.85 -51.89 25.75
N ALA A 2 19.24 -50.71 26.21
CA ALA A 2 20.54 -50.04 26.29
C ALA A 2 21.87 -50.61 25.68
N ARG A 3 22.68 -49.63 25.23
CA ARG A 3 24.17 -49.56 25.08
C ARG A 3 24.71 -50.12 23.76
N GLY A 4 25.36 -49.38 22.87
CA GLY A 4 26.12 -48.12 22.97
C GLY A 4 27.62 -48.41 22.83
N ARG A 5 28.24 -48.03 21.70
CA ARG A 5 29.70 -47.83 21.58
C ARG A 5 29.99 -46.68 20.61
N ARG A 6 30.84 -45.78 21.09
CA ARG A 6 31.41 -44.62 20.40
C ARG A 6 32.51 -45.06 19.43
N CYS A 7 32.63 -44.37 18.30
CA CYS A 7 33.88 -44.29 17.56
C CYS A 7 34.41 -42.87 17.69
N VAL A 8 35.64 -42.76 18.19
CA VAL A 8 36.50 -41.59 18.16
C VAL A 8 37.56 -41.89 17.12
N HIS A 9 37.79 -41.03 16.13
CA HIS A 9 39.09 -40.84 15.48
C HIS A 9 39.12 -39.41 14.93
N GLY A 10 40.15 -38.67 15.34
CA GLY A 10 40.51 -37.40 14.73
C GLY A 10 41.71 -37.55 13.80
N VAL A 11 42.05 -36.40 13.22
CA VAL A 11 43.37 -35.90 12.81
C VAL A 11 43.58 -35.64 11.30
N ALA A 12 43.89 -34.35 11.05
CA ALA A 12 44.77 -33.73 10.05
C ALA A 12 44.28 -33.38 8.63
N ALA A 13 43.97 -32.08 8.49
CA ALA A 13 44.49 -31.07 7.57
C ALA A 13 45.27 -31.47 6.28
N GLY A 14 44.81 -30.90 5.16
CA GLY A 14 45.58 -30.63 3.93
C GLY A 14 45.02 -29.36 3.22
N PRO A 15 45.85 -28.57 2.50
CA PRO A 15 45.52 -27.20 2.02
C PRO A 15 44.99 -27.18 0.57
N PRO A 16 44.65 -26.00 -0.02
CA PRO A 16 43.43 -25.81 -0.81
C PRO A 16 43.62 -26.05 -2.31
N LEU A 17 42.53 -26.41 -3.00
CA LEU A 17 42.46 -26.39 -4.46
C LEU A 17 41.80 -25.10 -4.94
N VAL A 18 42.63 -24.30 -5.61
CA VAL A 18 42.27 -23.22 -6.51
C VAL A 18 41.47 -23.79 -7.67
N CYS A 19 40.23 -23.33 -7.86
CA CYS A 19 39.49 -23.55 -9.09
C CYS A 19 39.51 -22.28 -9.94
N THR A 20 40.17 -22.40 -11.08
CA THR A 20 40.39 -21.40 -12.11
C THR A 20 39.12 -21.03 -12.87
N GLU A 21 39.04 -19.75 -13.18
CA GLU A 21 38.33 -19.07 -14.28
C GLU A 21 37.63 -19.95 -15.33
N ARG A 22 36.34 -19.68 -15.53
CA ARG A 22 35.67 -19.90 -16.82
C ARG A 22 35.09 -18.58 -17.30
N ALA A 23 35.84 -17.91 -18.16
CA ALA A 23 35.40 -16.73 -18.87
C ALA A 23 34.48 -17.08 -20.05
N SER A 24 33.59 -16.13 -20.35
CA SER A 24 32.96 -15.83 -21.65
C SER A 24 31.59 -16.43 -21.96
N ARG A 25 30.53 -15.62 -21.82
CA ARG A 25 29.97 -14.87 -22.97
C ARG A 25 29.13 -13.66 -22.52
N PRO A 26 29.21 -12.52 -23.23
CA PRO A 26 28.59 -11.26 -22.82
C PRO A 26 27.17 -11.10 -23.38
N SER A 27 26.24 -10.63 -22.55
CA SER A 27 24.95 -10.09 -22.98
C SER A 27 25.17 -8.68 -23.58
N ARG A 28 24.77 -8.50 -24.85
CA ARG A 28 24.76 -7.20 -25.51
C ARG A 28 23.52 -6.41 -25.08
N CYS A 29 23.75 -5.20 -24.56
CA CYS A 29 22.74 -4.16 -24.44
C CYS A 29 22.54 -3.39 -25.76
N ALA A 30 21.29 -2.91 -25.91
CA ALA A 30 20.85 -1.64 -26.53
C ALA A 30 20.95 -1.42 -28.05
N ARG A 31 19.76 -1.26 -28.69
CA ARG A 31 19.27 -0.08 -29.48
C ARG A 31 18.10 -0.48 -30.41
N PRO A 32 17.35 0.46 -31.03
CA PRO A 32 16.43 1.45 -30.48
C PRO A 32 15.00 1.28 -31.05
N VAL A 33 14.04 2.03 -30.50
CA VAL A 33 12.64 2.12 -30.97
C VAL A 33 12.55 2.70 -32.39
N ARG A 34 11.87 2.00 -33.30
CA ARG A 34 11.04 2.54 -34.40
C ARG A 34 10.07 1.48 -34.90
N GLY A 35 8.82 1.90 -35.13
CA GLY A 35 7.66 1.03 -35.23
C GLY A 35 7.42 0.37 -36.59
N ALA A 36 6.53 -0.62 -36.57
CA ALA A 36 5.53 -0.90 -37.60
C ALA A 36 4.64 -2.06 -37.14
N THR A 37 3.33 -1.77 -37.13
CA THR A 37 2.20 -2.62 -37.55
C THR A 37 2.02 -4.03 -36.98
N MET A 38 0.89 -4.18 -36.29
CA MET A 38 0.19 -5.43 -35.99
C MET A 38 -0.03 -6.25 -37.26
N SER A 39 0.23 -7.55 -37.19
CA SER A 39 -0.26 -8.55 -38.12
C SER A 39 -1.34 -9.38 -37.44
N ASP A 40 -2.52 -9.35 -38.04
CA ASP A 40 -3.67 -10.22 -37.82
C ASP A 40 -3.29 -11.69 -37.99
N GLU A 41 -3.27 -12.49 -36.92
CA GLU A 41 -3.35 -13.95 -37.07
C GLU A 41 -3.73 -14.70 -35.78
N GLN A 42 -4.80 -14.27 -35.09
CA GLN A 42 -5.41 -15.11 -34.02
C GLN A 42 -6.87 -14.76 -33.67
N ALA A 43 -7.67 -14.34 -34.65
CA ALA A 43 -9.11 -14.11 -34.49
C ALA A 43 -9.91 -15.06 -35.40
N ALA A 44 -10.08 -16.32 -34.98
CA ALA A 44 -11.12 -17.22 -35.49
C ALA A 44 -11.24 -18.46 -34.60
N ALA A 45 -11.92 -18.34 -33.46
CA ALA A 45 -12.72 -19.40 -32.84
C ALA A 45 -13.21 -18.95 -31.47
N ARG A 46 -14.43 -18.40 -31.41
CA ARG A 46 -15.44 -18.51 -30.33
C ARG A 46 -16.45 -17.37 -30.46
N GLU A 47 -17.40 -17.54 -31.37
CA GLU A 47 -18.75 -17.01 -31.22
C GLU A 47 -19.65 -18.22 -30.99
N ASP A 48 -20.34 -18.24 -29.85
CA ASP A 48 -21.73 -18.71 -29.66
C ASP A 48 -21.99 -18.92 -28.17
N GLY A 49 -22.87 -18.08 -27.60
CA GLY A 49 -23.37 -18.25 -26.23
C GLY A 49 -23.76 -16.96 -25.50
N SER A 50 -24.55 -16.08 -26.13
CA SER A 50 -25.26 -15.01 -25.41
C SER A 50 -26.50 -15.61 -24.73
N GLY A 51 -26.37 -15.95 -23.44
CA GLY A 51 -27.49 -16.18 -22.54
C GLY A 51 -27.61 -14.99 -21.60
N ASP A 52 -28.67 -14.21 -21.78
CA ASP A 52 -29.11 -13.18 -20.83
C ASP A 52 -29.61 -13.87 -19.55
N ASP A 53 -28.96 -13.61 -18.42
CA ASP A 53 -29.56 -13.78 -17.09
C ASP A 53 -29.19 -12.58 -16.21
N ALA A 54 -30.15 -11.66 -16.11
CA ALA A 54 -30.12 -10.54 -15.19
C ALA A 54 -30.38 -11.03 -13.76
N ALA A 55 -29.31 -11.19 -12.98
CA ALA A 55 -29.42 -11.36 -11.53
C ALA A 55 -29.74 -10.00 -10.88
N ALA A 56 -30.93 -9.90 -10.30
CA ALA A 56 -31.36 -8.76 -9.50
C ALA A 56 -30.51 -8.65 -8.22
N ALA A 57 -29.70 -7.60 -8.14
CA ALA A 57 -29.04 -7.20 -6.90
C ALA A 57 -30.06 -6.47 -6.00
N ALA A 58 -30.13 -6.86 -4.73
CA ALA A 58 -30.92 -6.17 -3.72
C ALA A 58 -30.39 -4.74 -3.52
N PRO A 59 -31.26 -3.74 -3.28
CA PRO A 59 -30.83 -2.37 -3.02
C PRO A 59 -30.10 -2.30 -1.68
N ALA A 60 -28.84 -1.85 -1.72
CA ALA A 60 -28.14 -1.40 -0.52
C ALA A 60 -28.89 -0.22 0.09
N ALA A 61 -29.07 -0.22 1.41
CA ALA A 61 -29.69 0.89 2.12
C ALA A 61 -28.88 2.17 1.90
N ASP A 62 -29.57 3.19 1.39
CA ASP A 62 -29.07 4.54 1.15
C ASP A 62 -28.73 5.20 2.49
N ALA A 63 -27.45 5.20 2.85
CA ALA A 63 -26.94 6.03 3.95
C ALA A 63 -26.59 7.41 3.38
N GLY A 64 -27.64 8.14 2.98
CA GLY A 64 -27.54 9.55 2.62
C GLY A 64 -27.14 10.40 3.83
N LEU A 65 -26.66 11.62 3.56
CA LEU A 65 -26.45 12.63 4.61
C LEU A 65 -27.77 12.84 5.35
N THR A 66 -27.69 13.02 6.66
CA THR A 66 -28.82 13.60 7.38
C THR A 66 -29.08 15.01 6.83
N ALA A 67 -30.34 15.45 6.86
CA ALA A 67 -30.69 16.79 6.41
C ALA A 67 -29.86 17.88 7.13
N GLU A 68 -29.44 17.60 8.36
CA GLU A 68 -28.61 18.47 9.20
C GLU A 68 -27.16 18.56 8.68
N GLU A 69 -26.55 17.44 8.29
CA GLU A 69 -25.23 17.41 7.63
C GLU A 69 -25.27 18.05 6.24
N GLU A 70 -26.38 17.89 5.50
CA GLU A 70 -26.57 18.53 4.19
C GLU A 70 -26.72 20.06 4.31
N GLU A 71 -27.31 20.54 5.40
CA GLU A 71 -27.51 21.96 5.70
C GLU A 71 -26.22 22.62 6.20
N GLU A 72 -25.47 21.95 7.09
CA GLU A 72 -24.13 22.37 7.52
C GLU A 72 -23.14 22.43 6.32
N PHE A 73 -23.23 21.45 5.41
CA PHE A 73 -22.44 21.42 4.18
C PHE A 73 -22.76 22.55 3.20
N LYS A 74 -24.04 22.94 3.09
CA LYS A 74 -24.49 24.08 2.25
C LYS A 74 -24.00 25.42 2.80
N ASP A 75 -23.83 25.53 4.12
CA ASP A 75 -23.50 26.78 4.78
C ASP A 75 -22.00 27.09 4.90
N ALA A 76 -21.13 26.11 4.66
CA ALA A 76 -19.68 26.31 4.66
C ALA A 76 -19.25 27.41 3.66
N PRO A 77 -18.45 28.42 4.08
CA PRO A 77 -18.07 29.56 3.23
C PRO A 77 -17.42 29.15 1.91
N ILE A 78 -16.63 28.08 1.91
CA ILE A 78 -15.97 27.58 0.70
C ILE A 78 -16.94 26.88 -0.26
N CYS A 79 -18.01 26.24 0.24
CA CYS A 79 -19.08 25.69 -0.58
C CYS A 79 -19.89 26.80 -1.24
N LYS A 80 -20.10 27.93 -0.54
CA LYS A 80 -20.72 29.14 -1.11
C LYS A 80 -19.83 29.76 -2.20
N VAL A 81 -18.53 29.92 -1.95
CA VAL A 81 -17.54 30.39 -2.94
C VAL A 81 -17.50 29.48 -4.16
N ALA A 82 -17.38 28.17 -3.96
CA ALA A 82 -17.37 27.19 -5.04
C ALA A 82 -18.69 27.21 -5.83
N THR A 83 -19.83 27.31 -5.15
CA THR A 83 -21.16 27.37 -5.78
C THR A 83 -21.34 28.65 -6.61
N VAL A 84 -20.92 29.81 -6.11
CA VAL A 84 -21.03 31.08 -6.85
C VAL A 84 -20.05 31.10 -8.02
N ALA A 85 -18.82 30.61 -7.85
CA ALA A 85 -17.86 30.44 -8.94
C ALA A 85 -18.38 29.48 -10.02
N LEU A 86 -18.98 28.35 -9.62
CA LEU A 86 -19.58 27.38 -10.52
C LEU A 86 -20.76 27.98 -11.30
N LYS A 87 -21.63 28.74 -10.63
CA LYS A 87 -22.75 29.45 -11.28
C LYS A 87 -22.29 30.53 -12.26
N ALA A 88 -21.23 31.28 -11.93
CA ALA A 88 -20.65 32.29 -12.82
C ALA A 88 -20.05 31.64 -14.07
N LEU A 89 -19.30 30.55 -13.91
CA LEU A 89 -18.74 29.77 -15.01
C LEU A 89 -19.83 29.15 -15.90
N GLN A 90 -20.91 28.62 -15.31
CA GLN A 90 -22.07 28.09 -16.04
C GLN A 90 -22.80 29.17 -16.85
N ALA A 91 -22.82 30.41 -16.37
CA ALA A 91 -23.43 31.54 -17.05
C ALA A 91 -22.53 32.16 -18.14
N GLY A 92 -21.31 31.64 -18.35
CA GLY A 92 -20.31 32.26 -19.24
C GLY A 92 -19.83 33.63 -18.75
N ALA A 93 -20.03 33.93 -17.47
CA ALA A 93 -19.60 35.18 -16.86
C ALA A 93 -18.12 35.09 -16.44
N PRO A 94 -17.36 36.19 -16.54
CA PRO A 94 -16.02 36.25 -15.98
C PRO A 94 -16.08 36.01 -14.46
N VAL A 95 -15.19 35.17 -13.95
CA VAL A 95 -15.09 34.84 -12.53
C VAL A 95 -14.45 36.03 -11.79
N ASP A 96 -15.28 36.89 -11.23
CA ASP A 96 -14.87 37.97 -10.32
C ASP A 96 -14.78 37.40 -8.89
N LEU A 97 -13.56 37.07 -8.46
CA LEU A 97 -13.31 36.50 -7.15
C LEU A 97 -13.75 37.47 -6.03
N ASP A 98 -13.61 38.78 -6.21
CA ASP A 98 -14.04 39.74 -5.19
C ASP A 98 -15.57 39.74 -5.07
N ALA A 99 -16.30 39.65 -6.19
CA ALA A 99 -17.76 39.47 -6.14
C ALA A 99 -18.18 38.12 -5.54
N ILE A 100 -17.44 37.04 -5.81
CA ILE A 100 -17.72 35.69 -5.30
C ILE A 100 -17.48 35.59 -3.80
N TYR A 101 -16.36 36.11 -3.30
CA TYR A 101 -16.05 36.12 -1.87
C TYR A 101 -16.97 37.09 -1.10
N ASN A 102 -17.30 38.26 -1.67
CA ASN A 102 -18.27 39.18 -1.08
C ASN A 102 -19.69 38.58 -1.05
N ALA A 103 -20.08 37.81 -2.07
CA ALA A 103 -21.37 37.11 -2.10
C ALA A 103 -21.43 35.91 -1.13
N ALA A 104 -20.27 35.34 -0.75
CA ALA A 104 -20.18 34.25 0.22
C ALA A 104 -20.24 34.70 1.68
N GLY A 105 -20.12 36.02 1.95
CA GLY A 105 -20.46 36.62 3.24
C GLY A 105 -19.49 36.34 4.39
N ASP A 106 -18.17 36.30 4.13
CA ASP A 106 -17.14 36.17 5.18
C ASP A 106 -16.49 37.53 5.50
N PRO A 107 -16.95 38.26 6.55
CA PRO A 107 -16.48 39.61 6.87
C PRO A 107 -15.18 39.66 7.69
N GLU A 108 -14.63 38.53 8.16
CA GLU A 108 -13.53 38.52 9.16
C GLU A 108 -12.18 37.98 8.66
N ARG A 109 -11.91 37.94 7.34
CA ARG A 109 -10.60 37.45 6.83
C ARG A 109 -9.66 38.50 6.24
N PRO A 110 -8.33 38.29 6.41
CA PRO A 110 -7.30 39.18 5.90
C PRO A 110 -7.28 39.14 4.37
N SER A 111 -7.22 40.31 3.75
CA SER A 111 -7.20 40.43 2.28
C SER A 111 -6.04 39.63 1.69
N LEU A 112 -6.33 38.68 0.79
CA LEU A 112 -5.33 38.10 -0.10
C LEU A 112 -4.53 39.23 -0.77
N SER A 113 -3.23 39.04 -1.00
CA SER A 113 -2.47 40.05 -1.74
C SER A 113 -2.98 40.14 -3.18
N ALA A 114 -2.80 41.28 -3.85
CA ALA A 114 -3.19 41.42 -5.26
C ALA A 114 -2.49 40.39 -6.17
N VAL A 115 -1.32 39.92 -5.74
CA VAL A 115 -0.53 38.89 -6.40
C VAL A 115 -1.18 37.51 -6.22
N ASP A 116 -1.65 37.17 -5.03
CA ASP A 116 -2.33 35.90 -4.77
C ASP A 116 -3.71 35.84 -5.44
N ARG A 117 -4.41 36.99 -5.53
CA ARG A 117 -5.66 37.13 -6.31
C ARG A 117 -5.46 36.85 -7.80
N ALA A 118 -4.45 37.45 -8.42
CA ALA A 118 -4.14 37.24 -9.84
C ALA A 118 -3.74 35.78 -10.12
N ARG A 119 -3.04 35.14 -9.18
CA ARG A 119 -2.58 33.75 -9.28
C ARG A 119 -3.70 32.71 -9.15
N ALA A 120 -4.67 32.94 -8.26
CA ALA A 120 -5.85 32.09 -8.15
C ALA A 120 -6.73 32.17 -9.41
N ALA A 121 -6.89 33.36 -9.97
CA ALA A 121 -7.66 33.58 -11.19
C ALA A 121 -7.06 32.88 -12.42
N GLU A 122 -5.74 32.92 -12.61
CA GLU A 122 -5.07 32.19 -13.71
C GLU A 122 -5.25 30.66 -13.62
N CYS A 123 -5.28 30.10 -12.42
CA CYS A 123 -5.44 28.65 -12.23
C CYS A 123 -6.88 28.18 -12.48
N ILE A 124 -7.87 29.01 -12.16
CA ILE A 124 -9.31 28.73 -12.37
C ILE A 124 -9.69 28.88 -13.85
N LEU A 125 -9.06 29.78 -14.59
CA LEU A 125 -9.33 30.01 -16.02
C LEU A 125 -8.86 28.88 -16.96
N CYS A 126 -8.12 27.90 -16.45
CA CYS A 126 -7.72 26.69 -17.19
C CYS A 126 -8.80 25.58 -17.20
N LEU A 127 -9.99 25.82 -16.64
CA LEU A 127 -11.09 24.86 -16.60
C LEU A 127 -12.02 25.01 -17.83
N PRO A 128 -12.33 23.94 -18.59
CA PRO A 128 -13.25 24.03 -19.72
C PRO A 128 -14.72 24.16 -19.27
N ALA A 129 -15.51 24.95 -20.01
CA ALA A 129 -16.92 25.21 -19.72
C ALA A 129 -17.83 24.01 -20.05
N GLY A 130 -18.62 23.56 -19.07
CA GLY A 130 -19.69 22.56 -19.23
C GLY A 130 -19.69 21.51 -18.11
N PHE A 131 -20.66 21.58 -17.19
CA PHE A 131 -20.76 20.69 -16.03
C PHE A 131 -22.19 20.11 -15.89
N PRO A 132 -22.36 18.79 -15.69
CA PRO A 132 -23.61 18.20 -15.23
C PRO A 132 -23.61 18.00 -13.71
N ALA A 133 -24.75 18.28 -13.06
CA ALA A 133 -24.95 18.31 -11.60
C ALA A 133 -24.97 16.93 -10.89
N ASP A 134 -24.36 15.90 -11.47
CA ASP A 134 -24.40 14.53 -10.95
C ASP A 134 -23.13 14.20 -10.14
N PRO A 135 -23.20 14.02 -8.81
CA PRO A 135 -22.06 13.63 -7.98
C PRO A 135 -21.54 12.20 -8.28
N HIS A 136 -22.25 11.41 -9.08
CA HIS A 136 -21.78 10.12 -9.60
C HIS A 136 -20.99 10.25 -10.91
N ASN A 137 -20.82 11.46 -11.44
CA ASN A 137 -20.09 11.68 -12.67
C ASN A 137 -18.58 11.76 -12.44
N VAL A 138 -17.87 10.78 -13.00
CA VAL A 138 -16.40 10.63 -13.04
C VAL A 138 -15.68 11.92 -13.52
N GLY A 139 -16.35 12.80 -14.26
CA GLY A 139 -15.82 14.11 -14.68
C GLY A 139 -15.54 15.09 -13.53
N ALA A 140 -16.21 14.96 -12.38
CA ALA A 140 -15.96 15.79 -11.19
C ALA A 140 -14.60 15.47 -10.55
N ALA A 141 -14.20 14.19 -10.48
CA ALA A 141 -12.92 13.76 -9.93
C ALA A 141 -11.71 14.33 -10.70
N ALA A 142 -11.78 14.36 -12.04
CA ALA A 142 -10.74 14.96 -12.88
C ALA A 142 -10.61 16.49 -12.67
N HIS A 143 -11.70 17.17 -12.35
CA HIS A 143 -11.69 18.60 -12.00
C HIS A 143 -11.12 18.86 -10.60
N ILE A 144 -11.37 17.94 -9.66
CA ILE A 144 -10.84 18.02 -8.29
C ILE A 144 -9.33 17.74 -8.29
N GLY A 145 -8.84 16.83 -9.14
CA GLY A 145 -7.41 16.68 -9.43
C GLY A 145 -6.79 17.97 -9.98
N ARG A 146 -7.48 18.69 -10.87
CA ARG A 146 -7.03 20.01 -11.36
C ARG A 146 -7.01 21.10 -10.29
N LEU A 147 -7.96 21.09 -9.35
CA LEU A 147 -7.94 21.98 -8.18
C LEU A 147 -6.77 21.66 -7.24
N CYS A 148 -6.45 20.38 -7.04
CA CYS A 148 -5.28 19.95 -6.29
C CYS A 148 -3.96 20.39 -6.97
N MET A 149 -3.89 20.32 -8.30
CA MET A 149 -2.77 20.82 -9.09
C MET A 149 -2.60 22.34 -8.98
N ALA A 150 -3.69 23.10 -9.06
CA ALA A 150 -3.68 24.55 -8.84
C ALA A 150 -3.14 24.90 -7.45
N ALA A 151 -3.57 24.15 -6.42
CA ALA A 151 -3.07 24.29 -5.07
C ALA A 151 -1.56 23.93 -4.97
N GLY A 152 -1.11 22.92 -5.72
CA GLY A 152 0.31 22.57 -5.87
C GLY A 152 1.18 23.64 -6.48
N CYS A 153 0.71 24.29 -7.55
CA CYS A 153 1.42 25.42 -8.15
C CYS A 153 1.55 26.62 -7.19
N VAL A 154 0.60 26.79 -6.27
CA VAL A 154 0.67 27.81 -5.21
C VAL A 154 1.79 27.46 -4.21
N LEU A 155 1.91 26.20 -3.77
CA LEU A 155 2.99 25.76 -2.87
C LEU A 155 4.38 25.78 -3.51
N GLU A 156 4.50 25.35 -4.77
CA GLU A 156 5.78 25.37 -5.48
C GLU A 156 6.38 26.78 -5.54
N ARG A 157 5.52 27.80 -5.53
CA ARG A 157 5.85 29.23 -5.56
C ARG A 157 5.82 29.90 -4.18
N GLY A 158 5.74 29.11 -3.09
CA GLY A 158 5.84 29.59 -1.71
C GLY A 158 4.58 30.20 -1.11
N GLY A 159 3.39 29.95 -1.68
CA GLY A 159 2.12 30.30 -1.05
C GLY A 159 1.72 29.29 0.04
N GLU A 160 0.97 29.72 1.06
CA GLU A 160 0.39 28.82 2.07
C GLU A 160 -0.85 28.13 1.50
N LEU A 161 -0.96 26.81 1.65
CA LEU A 161 -2.24 26.13 1.42
C LEU A 161 -3.16 26.36 2.62
N SER A 162 -4.37 26.83 2.39
CA SER A 162 -5.42 26.72 3.42
C SER A 162 -5.75 25.24 3.62
N GLY A 163 -5.78 24.77 4.87
CA GLY A 163 -6.17 23.38 5.21
C GLY A 163 -7.47 22.91 4.53
N GLN A 164 -8.38 23.84 4.27
CA GLN A 164 -9.65 23.63 3.55
C GLN A 164 -9.50 23.00 2.15
N GLY A 165 -8.41 23.29 1.42
CA GLY A 165 -8.20 22.73 0.08
C GLY A 165 -7.82 21.24 0.12
N VAL A 166 -7.05 20.84 1.12
CA VAL A 166 -6.74 19.43 1.40
C VAL A 166 -8.00 18.72 1.88
N GLU A 167 -8.70 19.28 2.86
CA GLU A 167 -9.95 18.71 3.40
C GLU A 167 -10.98 18.44 2.30
N TYR A 168 -11.13 19.35 1.32
CA TYR A 168 -12.07 19.18 0.22
C TYR A 168 -11.69 18.02 -0.72
N ALA A 169 -10.40 17.89 -1.06
CA ALA A 169 -9.91 16.77 -1.86
C ALA A 169 -10.17 15.42 -1.17
N LEU A 170 -9.99 15.37 0.15
CA LEU A 170 -10.24 14.17 0.96
C LEU A 170 -11.72 13.82 1.07
N LEU A 171 -12.59 14.81 1.27
CA LEU A 171 -14.05 14.59 1.36
C LEU A 171 -14.61 13.91 0.11
N VAL A 172 -14.11 14.32 -1.06
CA VAL A 172 -14.51 13.76 -2.36
C VAL A 172 -14.10 12.29 -2.47
N LEU A 173 -12.87 11.99 -2.07
CA LEU A 173 -12.34 10.63 -2.09
C LEU A 173 -13.06 9.71 -1.10
N ARG A 174 -13.40 10.24 0.08
CA ARG A 174 -14.25 9.54 1.06
C ARG A 174 -15.61 9.19 0.48
N LYS A 175 -16.34 10.18 -0.06
CA LYS A 175 -17.66 9.95 -0.68
C LYS A 175 -17.59 8.92 -1.79
N TRP A 176 -16.49 8.90 -2.55
CA TRP A 176 -16.27 7.89 -3.58
C TRP A 176 -16.11 6.47 -3.02
N CYS A 177 -15.32 6.28 -1.96
CA CYS A 177 -15.20 4.97 -1.31
C CYS A 177 -16.51 4.49 -0.70
N GLU A 178 -17.32 5.40 -0.15
CA GLU A 178 -18.68 5.13 0.33
C GLU A 178 -19.61 4.63 -0.80
N THR A 179 -19.43 5.08 -2.05
CA THR A 179 -20.26 4.62 -3.19
C THR A 179 -19.96 3.18 -3.65
N GLY A 180 -18.96 2.51 -3.08
CA GLY A 180 -18.65 1.12 -3.42
C GLY A 180 -18.26 0.91 -4.89
N ALA A 181 -17.73 1.94 -5.56
CA ALA A 181 -17.31 1.87 -6.95
C ALA A 181 -16.14 0.88 -7.14
N ARG A 182 -16.44 -0.41 -7.28
CA ARG A 182 -15.46 -1.50 -7.39
C ARG A 182 -14.60 -1.43 -8.66
N ARG A 183 -14.93 -0.56 -9.62
CA ARG A 183 -14.25 -0.44 -10.92
C ARG A 183 -13.36 0.80 -10.95
N PHE A 184 -12.06 0.55 -10.96
CA PHE A 184 -11.04 1.54 -11.26
C PHE A 184 -11.15 1.93 -12.74
N SER A 185 -11.23 3.23 -13.04
CA SER A 185 -11.38 3.77 -14.40
C SER A 185 -10.17 4.62 -14.79
N PRO A 186 -9.92 4.88 -16.10
CA PRO A 186 -8.81 5.73 -16.53
C PRO A 186 -8.76 7.13 -15.89
N ALA A 187 -9.91 7.71 -15.54
CA ALA A 187 -9.97 9.02 -14.87
C ALA A 187 -9.43 8.97 -13.43
N HIS A 188 -9.52 7.81 -12.76
CA HIS A 188 -8.94 7.63 -11.42
C HIS A 188 -7.40 7.58 -11.51
N GLU A 189 -6.88 6.88 -12.52
CA GLU A 189 -5.44 6.88 -12.81
C GLU A 189 -4.94 8.31 -13.05
N GLU A 190 -5.64 9.08 -13.87
CA GLU A 190 -5.32 10.49 -14.14
C GLU A 190 -5.37 11.34 -12.86
N PHE A 191 -6.39 11.15 -12.01
CA PHE A 191 -6.50 11.84 -10.72
C PHE A 191 -5.28 11.55 -9.83
N PHE A 192 -4.98 10.28 -9.57
CA PHE A 192 -3.85 9.92 -8.70
C PHE A 192 -2.51 10.33 -9.31
N GLN A 193 -2.38 10.27 -10.64
CA GLN A 193 -1.19 10.73 -11.36
C GLN A 193 -0.97 12.23 -11.19
N SER A 194 -2.05 13.02 -11.13
CA SER A 194 -1.97 14.45 -10.82
C SER A 194 -1.67 14.73 -9.34
N CYS A 195 -2.19 13.91 -8.43
CA CYS A 195 -2.03 14.12 -7.00
C CYS A 195 -0.65 13.68 -6.46
N ALA A 196 -0.04 12.63 -7.01
CA ALA A 196 1.17 12.05 -6.44
C ALA A 196 2.36 13.04 -6.32
N PRO A 197 2.72 13.82 -7.36
CA PRO A 197 3.79 14.80 -7.25
C PRO A 197 3.49 15.91 -6.22
N PHE A 198 2.22 16.32 -6.15
CA PHE A 198 1.77 17.33 -5.19
C PHE A 198 1.94 16.84 -3.75
N VAL A 199 1.38 15.68 -3.42
CA VAL A 199 1.43 15.12 -2.06
C VAL A 199 2.89 14.90 -1.63
N SER A 200 3.73 14.37 -2.52
CA SER A 200 5.17 14.21 -2.24
C SER A 200 5.88 15.54 -1.98
N THR A 201 5.62 16.57 -2.79
CA THR A 201 6.23 17.91 -2.64
C THR A 201 5.78 18.60 -1.36
N VAL A 202 4.48 18.55 -1.04
CA VAL A 202 3.92 19.12 0.20
C VAL A 202 4.58 18.46 1.42
N VAL A 203 4.62 17.13 1.43
CA VAL A 203 5.18 16.37 2.53
C VAL A 203 6.69 16.62 2.65
N GLY A 204 7.44 16.61 1.55
CA GLY A 204 8.87 16.88 1.57
C GLY A 204 9.26 18.28 2.06
N ARG A 205 8.40 19.29 1.85
CA ARG A 205 8.70 20.69 2.21
C ARG A 205 8.12 21.16 3.53
N THR A 206 7.14 20.44 4.08
CA THR A 206 6.56 20.77 5.39
C THR A 206 7.48 20.30 6.51
N GLY A 207 7.58 21.09 7.59
CA GLY A 207 8.29 20.66 8.80
C GLY A 207 7.55 19.52 9.50
N ASP A 208 8.26 18.73 10.32
CA ASP A 208 7.73 17.47 10.88
C ASP A 208 6.39 17.64 11.62
N ALA A 209 6.22 18.73 12.38
CA ALA A 209 4.97 19.01 13.10
C ALA A 209 3.78 19.27 12.16
N GLN A 210 3.98 20.07 11.11
CA GLN A 210 2.94 20.35 10.11
C GLN A 210 2.64 19.12 9.27
N ARG A 211 3.66 18.32 8.98
CA ARG A 211 3.54 17.06 8.26
C ARG A 211 2.72 16.05 9.05
N GLN A 212 3.02 15.87 10.34
CA GLN A 212 2.23 15.01 11.22
C GLN A 212 0.78 15.49 11.35
N GLN A 213 0.55 16.79 11.44
CA GLN A 213 -0.80 17.35 11.47
C GLN A 213 -1.57 17.08 10.17
N LEU A 214 -0.92 17.31 9.01
CA LEU A 214 -1.48 17.04 7.69
C LEU A 214 -1.83 15.56 7.55
N LEU A 215 -0.87 14.67 7.85
CA LEU A 215 -1.04 13.23 7.72
C LEU A 215 -2.04 12.68 8.73
N GLY A 216 -2.05 13.17 9.98
CA GLY A 216 -2.97 12.69 11.01
C GLY A 216 -4.44 12.99 10.70
N GLY A 217 -4.75 14.15 10.13
CA GLY A 217 -6.12 14.47 9.72
C GLY A 217 -6.58 13.71 8.46
N VAL A 218 -5.63 13.39 7.57
CA VAL A 218 -5.89 12.69 6.29
C VAL A 218 -5.98 11.18 6.48
N ALA A 219 -5.08 10.60 7.27
CA ALA A 219 -4.79 9.18 7.27
C ALA A 219 -5.99 8.33 7.67
N ASP A 220 -6.73 8.71 8.72
CA ASP A 220 -7.75 7.83 9.31
C ASP A 220 -8.90 7.50 8.33
N TYR A 221 -9.25 8.43 7.42
CA TYR A 221 -10.34 8.22 6.46
C TYR A 221 -9.85 7.84 5.06
N PHE A 222 -8.69 8.37 4.68
CA PHE A 222 -8.19 8.22 3.33
C PHE A 222 -7.32 6.97 3.16
N TRP A 223 -6.78 6.44 4.25
CA TRP A 223 -5.95 5.24 4.19
C TRP A 223 -6.73 4.03 3.70
N GLU A 224 -7.91 3.73 4.26
CA GLU A 224 -8.71 2.57 3.84
C GLU A 224 -9.07 2.63 2.35
N ALA A 225 -9.45 3.82 1.89
CA ALA A 225 -9.74 4.13 0.51
C ALA A 225 -8.58 3.78 -0.43
N VAL A 226 -7.39 4.31 -0.12
CA VAL A 226 -6.20 4.14 -0.95
C VAL A 226 -5.61 2.73 -0.83
N ASP A 227 -5.66 2.11 0.35
CA ASP A 227 -5.14 0.76 0.58
C ASP A 227 -5.82 -0.28 -0.34
N VAL A 228 -7.11 -0.13 -0.59
CA VAL A 228 -7.86 -1.00 -1.52
C VAL A 228 -7.38 -0.85 -2.96
N VAL A 229 -6.99 0.35 -3.38
CA VAL A 229 -6.66 0.66 -4.79
C VAL A 229 -5.17 0.70 -5.10
N ARG A 230 -4.29 0.81 -4.10
CA ARG A 230 -2.83 0.94 -4.30
C ARG A 230 -2.23 -0.20 -5.11
N TRP A 231 -2.81 -1.39 -5.00
CA TRP A 231 -2.36 -2.58 -5.73
C TRP A 231 -2.80 -2.60 -7.20
N ARG A 232 -3.72 -1.72 -7.61
CA ARG A 232 -4.26 -1.63 -8.97
C ARG A 232 -3.75 -0.44 -9.76
N SER A 233 -3.12 0.53 -9.09
CA SER A 233 -2.68 1.80 -9.69
C SER A 233 -1.34 2.23 -9.12
N GLY A 234 -0.36 2.43 -10.01
CA GLY A 234 0.96 2.94 -9.63
C GLY A 234 0.89 4.31 -8.94
N PRO A 235 0.18 5.30 -9.51
CA PRO A 235 -0.09 6.57 -8.86
C PRO A 235 -0.76 6.48 -7.48
N ALA A 236 -1.76 5.60 -7.31
CA ALA A 236 -2.39 5.40 -6.01
C ALA A 236 -1.40 4.80 -5.00
N LYS A 237 -0.51 3.90 -5.43
CA LYS A 237 0.60 3.40 -4.62
C LYS A 237 1.50 4.54 -4.13
N TRP A 238 1.89 5.46 -5.00
CA TRP A 238 2.73 6.59 -4.60
C TRP A 238 2.04 7.47 -3.55
N VAL A 239 0.77 7.78 -3.75
CA VAL A 239 -0.02 8.54 -2.76
C VAL A 239 -0.10 7.78 -1.43
N HIS A 240 -0.38 6.47 -1.46
CA HIS A 240 -0.36 5.64 -0.26
C HIS A 240 0.97 5.74 0.49
N MET A 241 2.09 5.60 -0.23
CA MET A 241 3.42 5.60 0.36
C MET A 241 3.71 6.92 1.07
N VAL A 242 3.35 8.06 0.49
CA VAL A 242 3.55 9.35 1.14
C VAL A 242 2.66 9.51 2.38
N LEU A 243 1.40 9.09 2.29
CA LEU A 243 0.44 9.30 3.38
C LEU A 243 0.63 8.35 4.56
N THR A 244 1.22 7.19 4.31
CA THR A 244 1.57 6.21 5.35
C THR A 244 3.02 6.32 5.79
N MET A 245 3.75 7.29 5.26
CA MET A 245 5.14 7.53 5.62
C MET A 245 5.25 7.94 7.08
N GLN A 246 6.22 7.34 7.76
CA GLN A 246 6.38 7.46 9.20
C GLN A 246 7.49 8.48 9.50
N PHE A 247 7.28 9.31 10.53
CA PHE A 247 8.22 10.38 10.91
C PHE A 247 8.48 10.31 12.41
N ALA A 248 9.76 10.13 12.75
CA ALA A 248 10.22 9.88 14.12
C ALA A 248 9.47 8.72 14.80
N GLU A 249 9.14 7.66 14.03
CA GLU A 249 8.41 6.51 14.57
C GLU A 249 9.40 5.50 15.18
N PRO A 250 9.16 5.01 16.42
CA PRO A 250 9.94 3.92 16.97
C PRO A 250 9.62 2.60 16.26
N LEU A 251 10.68 1.87 15.92
CA LEU A 251 10.63 0.52 15.34
C LEU A 251 11.48 -0.42 16.20
N LEU A 252 10.87 -1.54 16.60
CA LEU A 252 11.54 -2.62 17.31
C LEU A 252 11.96 -3.69 16.30
N VAL A 253 13.26 -3.96 16.22
CA VAL A 253 13.84 -4.96 15.33
C VAL A 253 14.48 -6.06 16.15
N LEU A 254 14.05 -7.31 15.97
CA LEU A 254 14.54 -8.46 16.74
C LEU A 254 15.11 -9.51 15.79
N HIS A 255 16.26 -10.10 16.12
CA HIS A 255 16.82 -11.25 15.42
C HIS A 255 16.90 -12.45 16.37
N PRO A 256 15.87 -13.33 16.40
CA PRO A 256 15.80 -14.42 17.37
C PRO A 256 16.96 -15.41 17.29
N GLY A 257 17.37 -15.80 16.07
CA GLY A 257 18.51 -16.71 15.87
C GLY A 257 19.85 -16.19 16.39
N LYS A 258 20.03 -14.87 16.50
CA LYS A 258 21.25 -14.25 17.04
C LYS A 258 21.07 -13.73 18.48
N ARG A 259 19.85 -13.81 19.04
CA ARG A 259 19.47 -13.18 20.30
C ARG A 259 19.95 -11.72 20.37
N ARG A 260 19.52 -10.94 19.38
CA ARG A 260 19.80 -9.49 19.27
C ARG A 260 18.50 -8.72 19.09
N GLY A 261 18.41 -7.55 19.68
CA GLY A 261 17.29 -6.66 19.52
C GLY A 261 17.74 -5.21 19.53
N TYR A 262 17.01 -4.38 18.79
CA TYR A 262 17.35 -2.98 18.57
C TYR A 262 16.08 -2.14 18.61
N ARG A 263 16.17 -0.98 19.26
CA ARG A 263 15.21 0.10 19.03
C ARG A 263 15.84 1.09 18.06
N VAL A 264 15.14 1.33 16.96
CA VAL A 264 15.52 2.36 16.01
C VAL A 264 14.40 3.38 15.90
N VAL A 265 14.74 4.60 15.49
CA VAL A 265 13.78 5.64 15.13
C VAL A 265 13.88 5.84 13.64
N ILE A 266 12.78 5.63 12.92
CA ILE A 266 12.70 5.81 11.48
C ILE A 266 11.96 7.09 11.12
N SER A 267 12.39 7.72 10.02
CA SER A 267 11.74 8.91 9.49
C SER A 267 11.83 8.93 7.98
N GLY A 268 10.75 9.30 7.28
CA GLY A 268 10.78 9.58 5.84
C GLY A 268 11.08 8.38 4.94
N ILE A 269 10.92 7.15 5.43
CA ILE A 269 11.19 5.93 4.67
C ILE A 269 9.95 5.54 3.85
N ALA A 270 10.10 5.46 2.53
CA ALA A 270 9.00 5.27 1.60
C ALA A 270 8.60 3.79 1.42
N ASP A 271 9.58 2.92 1.26
CA ASP A 271 9.38 1.48 1.04
C ASP A 271 10.32 0.62 1.88
N CYS A 272 10.08 -0.69 1.86
CA CYS A 272 10.87 -1.65 2.60
C CYS A 272 12.24 -1.94 1.97
N PHE A 273 12.49 -1.57 0.70
CA PHE A 273 13.84 -1.61 0.10
C PHE A 273 14.76 -0.56 0.74
N GLN A 274 14.26 0.66 0.87
CA GLN A 274 14.93 1.77 1.54
C GLN A 274 15.09 1.46 3.04
N LEU A 275 14.05 0.92 3.69
CA LEU A 275 14.13 0.49 5.08
C LEU A 275 15.25 -0.53 5.31
N GLU A 276 15.30 -1.60 4.52
CA GLU A 276 16.33 -2.62 4.73
C GLU A 276 17.73 -2.08 4.46
N THR A 277 17.90 -1.23 3.44
CA THR A 277 19.18 -0.57 3.17
C THR A 277 19.67 0.21 4.41
N LEU A 278 18.79 1.01 5.02
CA LEU A 278 19.16 1.81 6.19
C LEU A 278 19.35 0.96 7.44
N LEU A 279 18.52 -0.07 7.66
CA LEU A 279 18.70 -1.01 8.78
C LEU A 279 20.03 -1.76 8.67
N GLN A 280 20.43 -2.19 7.48
CA GLN A 280 21.72 -2.85 7.29
C GLN A 280 22.89 -1.91 7.62
N ASP A 281 22.84 -0.64 7.20
CA ASP A 281 23.88 0.33 7.57
C ASP A 281 23.94 0.58 9.08
N THR A 282 22.77 0.66 9.72
CA THR A 282 22.63 0.96 11.15
C THR A 282 22.96 -0.24 12.05
N LEU A 283 22.57 -1.46 11.67
CA LEU A 283 22.60 -2.64 12.54
C LEU A 283 23.75 -3.60 12.28
N ILE A 284 24.43 -3.53 11.13
CA ILE A 284 25.60 -4.37 10.85
C ILE A 284 26.85 -3.74 11.47
N GLY A 285 27.66 -4.51 12.18
CA GLY A 285 28.85 -3.98 12.84
C GLY A 285 29.67 -5.02 13.59
N ASP A 286 30.41 -4.57 14.61
CA ASP A 286 31.18 -5.45 15.49
C ASP A 286 30.25 -6.27 16.40
N GLU A 287 30.37 -7.59 16.35
CA GLU A 287 29.60 -8.49 17.19
C GLU A 287 29.90 -8.31 18.69
N ALA A 288 31.08 -7.79 19.04
CA ALA A 288 31.46 -7.44 20.42
C ALA A 288 30.56 -6.34 20.99
N ASP A 289 30.09 -5.42 20.14
CA ASP A 289 29.13 -4.37 20.48
C ASP A 289 27.67 -4.85 20.36
N ARG A 290 27.46 -6.17 20.23
CA ARG A 290 26.16 -6.82 20.00
C ARG A 290 25.49 -6.35 18.70
N MET A 291 26.26 -5.91 17.70
CA MET A 291 25.74 -5.63 16.35
C MET A 291 25.56 -6.93 15.55
N LEU A 292 24.84 -6.86 14.43
CA LEU A 292 24.63 -8.01 13.54
C LEU A 292 25.86 -8.21 12.63
N PRO A 293 26.25 -9.47 12.36
CA PRO A 293 27.28 -9.75 11.35
C PRO A 293 26.72 -9.55 9.95
N GLY A 294 27.58 -9.17 9.01
CA GLY A 294 27.21 -9.01 7.60
C GLY A 294 28.11 -8.02 6.87
N ALA A 295 27.84 -7.86 5.57
CA ALA A 295 28.44 -6.79 4.79
C ALA A 295 27.51 -5.56 4.84
N LYS A 296 28.05 -4.39 5.21
CA LYS A 296 27.31 -3.14 5.12
C LYS A 296 26.95 -2.81 3.66
N PRO A 297 25.85 -2.08 3.42
CA PRO A 297 25.55 -1.56 2.09
C PRO A 297 26.65 -0.60 1.63
N PRO A 298 26.84 -0.44 0.31
CA PRO A 298 27.75 0.58 -0.22
C PRO A 298 27.34 1.98 0.27
N ALA A 299 28.31 2.80 0.69
CA ALA A 299 28.03 4.16 1.20
C ALA A 299 27.24 5.03 0.21
N ALA A 300 27.43 4.85 -1.10
CA ALA A 300 26.65 5.55 -2.12
C ALA A 300 25.17 5.15 -2.12
N ALA A 301 24.87 3.88 -1.83
CA ALA A 301 23.49 3.39 -1.71
C ALA A 301 22.82 3.95 -0.46
N VAL A 302 23.55 3.99 0.67
CA VAL A 302 23.10 4.62 1.91
C VAL A 302 22.80 6.10 1.69
N ALA A 303 23.69 6.83 1.00
CA ALA A 303 23.45 8.24 0.67
C ALA A 303 22.16 8.43 -0.14
N VAL A 304 21.93 7.62 -1.18
CA VAL A 304 20.66 7.66 -1.95
C VAL A 304 19.47 7.37 -1.04
N ALA A 305 19.54 6.34 -0.20
CA ALA A 305 18.49 5.96 0.72
C ALA A 305 18.21 7.03 1.79
N LEU A 306 19.20 7.82 2.20
CA LEU A 306 19.02 8.97 3.12
C LEU A 306 18.41 10.21 2.43
N GLY A 307 18.22 10.18 1.10
CA GLY A 307 17.79 11.34 0.34
C GLY A 307 18.94 12.30 0.00
N GLN A 308 20.19 11.87 0.10
CA GLN A 308 21.36 12.68 -0.18
C GLN A 308 21.75 12.55 -1.66
N GLY A 309 21.70 13.65 -2.40
CA GLY A 309 22.06 13.69 -3.82
C GLY A 309 20.95 13.19 -4.75
N ALA A 310 21.34 12.60 -5.88
CA ALA A 310 20.41 12.15 -6.92
C ALA A 310 19.45 11.07 -6.42
N GLN A 311 18.25 11.01 -7.00
CA GLN A 311 17.22 10.02 -6.66
C GLN A 311 17.66 8.59 -7.03
N ASP A 312 18.43 8.47 -8.12
CA ASP A 312 19.03 7.23 -8.58
C ASP A 312 20.56 7.29 -8.41
N GLY A 313 21.14 6.22 -7.90
CA GLY A 313 22.57 6.04 -7.74
C GLY A 313 23.11 4.83 -8.49
N PRO A 314 24.44 4.74 -8.67
CA PRO A 314 25.06 3.59 -9.31
C PRO A 314 25.01 2.35 -8.40
N GLY A 315 24.90 1.18 -9.02
CA GLY A 315 25.01 -0.12 -8.33
C GLY A 315 23.70 -0.65 -7.76
N SER A 316 23.83 -1.60 -6.84
CA SER A 316 22.71 -2.28 -6.18
C SER A 316 23.03 -2.55 -4.71
N CYS A 317 21.98 -2.68 -3.92
CA CYS A 317 22.02 -3.22 -2.56
C CYS A 317 21.71 -4.73 -2.59
N HIS A 318 22.11 -5.41 -1.51
CA HIS A 318 21.86 -6.83 -1.32
C HIS A 318 21.12 -7.03 0.00
N GLY A 319 20.08 -7.85 -0.02
CA GLY A 319 19.39 -8.26 1.20
C GLY A 319 20.20 -9.30 1.96
N VAL A 320 20.46 -9.05 3.24
CA VAL A 320 21.20 -9.98 4.10
C VAL A 320 20.30 -10.70 5.11
N TRP A 321 19.01 -10.33 5.17
CA TRP A 321 18.01 -10.96 6.01
C TRP A 321 16.68 -11.09 5.27
N ASP A 322 15.80 -11.93 5.79
CA ASP A 322 14.36 -11.81 5.54
C ASP A 322 13.73 -10.99 6.68
N MET A 323 12.88 -10.04 6.30
CA MET A 323 12.08 -9.23 7.20
C MET A 323 10.69 -9.86 7.38
N MET A 324 10.33 -10.15 8.63
CA MET A 324 9.15 -10.95 8.97
C MET A 324 8.28 -10.22 9.99
N GLN A 325 6.97 -10.41 9.89
CA GLN A 325 6.00 -9.92 10.87
C GLN A 325 6.20 -10.62 12.23
N ALA A 326 5.85 -9.96 13.34
CA ALA A 326 5.86 -10.57 14.67
C ALA A 326 5.10 -11.91 14.73
N ALA A 327 3.96 -12.00 14.01
CA ALA A 327 3.13 -13.19 13.89
C ALA A 327 3.80 -14.41 13.21
N SER A 328 4.98 -14.23 12.60
CA SER A 328 5.78 -15.32 12.03
C SER A 328 6.46 -16.18 13.08
N LEU A 329 6.58 -15.70 14.33
CA LEU A 329 7.22 -16.46 15.41
C LEU A 329 6.50 -17.78 15.66
N ARG A 330 7.25 -18.88 15.67
CA ARG A 330 6.76 -20.22 15.99
C ARG A 330 6.83 -20.47 17.50
N ALA A 331 6.07 -21.47 17.96
CA ALA A 331 6.01 -21.85 19.37
C ALA A 331 7.37 -22.30 19.95
N ASP A 332 8.30 -22.75 19.09
CA ASP A 332 9.67 -23.12 19.46
C ASP A 332 10.63 -21.91 19.52
N GLY A 333 10.12 -20.68 19.33
CA GLY A 333 10.91 -19.46 19.32
C GLY A 333 11.65 -19.19 18.02
N THR A 334 11.47 -20.02 16.98
CA THR A 334 12.12 -19.83 15.67
C THR A 334 11.30 -18.93 14.75
N VAL A 335 12.00 -18.23 13.85
CA VAL A 335 11.39 -17.42 12.78
C VAL A 335 11.72 -18.08 11.45
N PRO A 336 10.75 -18.72 10.78
CA PRO A 336 10.94 -19.23 9.43
C PRO A 336 11.35 -18.13 8.44
N ASN A 337 12.29 -18.46 7.56
CA ASN A 337 12.56 -17.64 6.38
C ASN A 337 11.51 -17.89 5.28
N THR A 338 11.52 -17.05 4.25
CA THR A 338 10.53 -17.06 3.16
C THR A 338 10.38 -18.43 2.48
N ASN A 339 11.47 -19.22 2.38
CA ASN A 339 11.48 -20.53 1.73
C ASN A 339 10.93 -21.66 2.62
N ALA A 340 10.68 -21.40 3.91
CA ALA A 340 10.07 -22.38 4.80
C ALA A 340 8.56 -22.56 4.55
N TRP A 341 7.97 -21.76 3.65
CA TRP A 341 6.58 -21.87 3.22
C TRP A 341 6.47 -22.28 1.74
N PRO A 342 5.38 -22.95 1.34
CA PRO A 342 5.05 -23.10 -0.07
C PRO A 342 5.02 -21.74 -0.77
N ALA A 343 5.56 -21.68 -1.98
CA ALA A 343 5.54 -20.45 -2.76
C ALA A 343 4.10 -19.98 -2.99
N ARG A 344 3.84 -18.68 -2.73
CA ARG A 344 2.50 -18.05 -2.82
C ARG A 344 1.47 -18.65 -1.86
N SER A 345 1.91 -19.22 -0.74
CA SER A 345 0.97 -19.52 0.34
C SER A 345 0.50 -18.21 0.97
N ARG A 346 -0.75 -18.18 1.43
CA ARG A 346 -1.33 -17.03 2.13
C ARG A 346 -0.47 -16.60 3.31
N GLU A 347 0.13 -17.55 4.03
CA GLU A 347 1.04 -17.28 5.13
C GLU A 347 2.33 -16.61 4.67
N GLN A 348 2.93 -17.06 3.57
CA GLN A 348 4.12 -16.42 3.01
C GLN A 348 3.80 -14.96 2.63
N GLU A 349 2.67 -14.72 1.99
CA GLU A 349 2.24 -13.39 1.56
C GLU A 349 1.94 -12.47 2.75
N GLN A 350 1.31 -12.98 3.81
CA GLN A 350 0.89 -12.20 4.97
C GLN A 350 1.98 -11.98 6.03
N LEU A 351 2.87 -12.95 6.22
CA LEU A 351 3.84 -12.93 7.33
C LEU A 351 5.20 -12.40 6.93
N LYS A 352 5.50 -12.33 5.63
CA LYS A 352 6.68 -11.63 5.13
C LYS A 352 6.41 -10.13 5.04
N VAL A 353 7.38 -9.33 5.47
CA VAL A 353 7.44 -7.91 5.15
C VAL A 353 8.11 -7.79 3.79
N TRP A 354 7.29 -7.64 2.75
CA TRP A 354 7.77 -7.53 1.37
C TRP A 354 8.43 -6.18 1.12
N HIS A 355 9.48 -6.20 0.31
CA HIS A 355 10.22 -4.99 -0.06
C HIS A 355 9.35 -3.97 -0.82
N GLU A 356 8.39 -4.46 -1.59
CA GLU A 356 7.43 -3.65 -2.33
C GLU A 356 6.40 -2.93 -1.45
N GLY A 357 6.27 -3.36 -0.18
CA GLY A 357 5.44 -2.73 0.84
C GLY A 357 6.11 -1.49 1.45
N THR A 358 5.44 -0.94 2.47
CA THR A 358 5.91 0.24 3.21
C THR A 358 6.14 -0.11 4.67
N PRO A 359 6.91 0.71 5.42
CA PRO A 359 7.06 0.52 6.86
C PRO A 359 5.72 0.47 7.62
N SER A 360 4.66 1.09 7.09
CA SER A 360 3.33 1.04 7.72
C SER A 360 2.68 -0.34 7.70
N ASP A 361 3.09 -1.21 6.77
CA ASP A 361 2.60 -2.59 6.67
C ASP A 361 3.17 -3.49 7.80
N ILE A 362 4.18 -3.03 8.54
CA ILE A 362 4.77 -3.76 9.69
C ILE A 362 3.83 -3.67 10.88
N ARG A 363 3.33 -4.80 11.39
CA ARG A 363 2.37 -4.81 12.49
C ARG A 363 2.98 -4.29 13.79
N ARG A 364 2.13 -3.69 14.63
CA ARG A 364 2.49 -3.18 15.95
C ARG A 364 2.31 -4.25 17.02
N VAL A 365 3.24 -4.29 17.99
CA VAL A 365 3.15 -5.01 19.26
C VAL A 365 3.27 -3.95 20.34
N ASP A 366 2.28 -3.88 21.25
CA ASP A 366 2.21 -2.84 22.29
C ASP A 366 2.41 -1.42 21.73
N SER A 367 1.71 -1.11 20.62
CA SER A 367 1.76 0.16 19.88
C SER A 367 3.06 0.49 19.15
N VAL A 368 4.08 -0.38 19.20
CA VAL A 368 5.36 -0.19 18.50
C VAL A 368 5.46 -1.15 17.32
N ARG A 369 5.81 -0.65 16.13
CA ARG A 369 6.05 -1.53 14.98
C ARG A 369 7.15 -2.51 15.33
N THR A 370 6.89 -3.80 15.13
CA THR A 370 7.80 -4.85 15.56
C THR A 370 8.05 -5.80 14.42
N MET A 371 9.31 -5.93 14.04
CA MET A 371 9.77 -6.75 12.94
C MET A 371 10.78 -7.78 13.43
N LEU A 372 10.70 -8.98 12.87
CA LEU A 372 11.64 -10.07 13.11
C LEU A 372 12.56 -10.24 11.92
N LEU A 373 13.85 -10.45 12.18
CA LEU A 373 14.85 -10.79 11.20
C LEU A 373 15.19 -12.28 11.28
N THR A 374 15.36 -12.89 10.12
CA THR A 374 15.83 -14.27 9.98
C THR A 374 16.81 -14.40 8.81
N GLU A 375 17.42 -15.57 8.68
CA GLU A 375 18.35 -15.84 7.57
C GLU A 375 17.64 -15.64 6.22
N PRO A 376 18.30 -15.02 5.23
CA PRO A 376 17.68 -14.74 3.95
C PRO A 376 17.38 -16.06 3.24
N ALA A 377 16.16 -16.19 2.73
CA ALA A 377 15.76 -17.35 1.95
C ALA A 377 16.54 -17.47 0.63
N TYR A 378 16.88 -16.34 0.03
CA TYR A 378 17.63 -16.22 -1.22
C TYR A 378 18.36 -14.88 -1.25
N GLY A 379 19.39 -14.78 -2.10
CA GLY A 379 20.08 -13.51 -2.33
C GLY A 379 19.12 -12.53 -3.03
N THR A 380 18.65 -11.52 -2.30
CA THR A 380 17.83 -10.45 -2.87
C THR A 380 18.73 -9.29 -3.28
N THR A 381 18.46 -8.66 -4.41
CA THR A 381 19.17 -7.47 -4.86
C THR A 381 18.19 -6.44 -5.39
N TRP A 382 18.45 -5.16 -5.14
CA TRP A 382 17.64 -4.07 -5.67
C TRP A 382 18.51 -2.91 -6.14
N PRO A 383 18.03 -2.10 -7.10
CA PRO A 383 18.75 -0.92 -7.55
C PRO A 383 18.89 0.12 -6.43
N ASN A 384 19.93 0.94 -6.50
CA ASN A 384 20.13 2.05 -5.58
C ASN A 384 19.27 3.24 -6.01
N ASN A 385 17.99 3.23 -5.67
CA ASN A 385 17.08 4.34 -5.91
C ASN A 385 16.21 4.62 -4.68
N ARG A 386 15.60 5.81 -4.64
CA ARG A 386 14.56 6.16 -3.67
C ARG A 386 13.28 6.59 -4.39
N CYS A 387 12.14 6.44 -3.73
CA CYS A 387 10.83 6.75 -4.32
C CYS A 387 10.59 8.24 -4.53
N PHE A 388 11.03 9.07 -3.57
CA PHE A 388 10.73 10.50 -3.54
C PHE A 388 12.03 11.29 -3.43
N ASP A 389 12.24 12.24 -4.34
CA ASP A 389 13.44 13.06 -4.40
C ASP A 389 13.49 14.10 -3.26
N SER A 390 12.33 14.61 -2.85
CA SER A 390 12.16 15.71 -1.90
C SER A 390 11.99 15.29 -0.43
N ILE A 391 11.95 13.99 -0.13
CA ILE A 391 11.78 13.50 1.25
C ILE A 391 13.09 12.87 1.72
N ALA A 392 13.72 13.50 2.72
CA ALA A 392 14.87 12.93 3.40
C ALA A 392 14.42 11.80 4.33
N ALA A 393 15.25 10.75 4.43
CA ALA A 393 14.99 9.63 5.32
C ALA A 393 16.08 9.50 6.37
N SER A 394 15.74 8.89 7.51
CA SER A 394 16.69 8.53 8.55
C SER A 394 16.31 7.20 9.22
N CYS A 395 17.32 6.53 9.76
CA CYS A 395 17.18 5.33 10.60
C CYS A 395 18.24 5.38 11.70
N GLU A 396 17.86 5.87 12.87
CA GLU A 396 18.77 6.13 13.97
C GLU A 396 18.69 5.00 15.00
N LEU A 397 19.85 4.47 15.41
CA LEU A 397 19.92 3.50 16.50
C LEU A 397 19.71 4.21 17.84
N ALA A 398 18.58 3.96 18.48
CA ALA A 398 18.26 4.52 19.79
C ALA A 398 18.80 3.64 20.92
N GLU A 399 18.70 2.31 20.78
CA GLU A 399 19.09 1.37 21.82
C GLU A 399 19.49 0.01 21.22
N VAL A 400 20.56 -0.58 21.74
CA VAL A 400 20.86 -2.02 21.61
C VAL A 400 20.32 -2.72 22.85
N LEU A 401 19.38 -3.65 22.68
CA LEU A 401 18.72 -4.31 23.81
C LEU A 401 19.69 -5.20 24.60
N THR A 402 19.55 -5.15 25.93
CA THR A 402 20.14 -6.16 26.82
C THR A 402 19.45 -7.51 26.62
N ASP A 403 20.02 -8.58 27.17
CA ASP A 403 19.41 -9.92 27.08
C ASP A 403 18.04 -9.96 27.78
N GLU A 404 17.90 -9.28 28.92
CA GLU A 404 16.63 -9.19 29.66
C GLU A 404 15.56 -8.42 28.87
N ALA A 405 15.94 -7.27 28.28
CA ALA A 405 15.02 -6.49 27.45
C ALA A 405 14.63 -7.24 26.17
N PHE A 406 15.56 -7.98 25.58
CA PHE A 406 15.30 -8.85 24.45
C PHE A 406 14.31 -9.98 24.81
N ASP A 407 14.54 -10.68 25.93
CA ASP A 407 13.67 -11.78 26.37
C ASP A 407 12.26 -11.27 26.72
N ALA A 408 12.14 -10.09 27.35
CA ALA A 408 10.86 -9.45 27.60
C ALA A 408 10.13 -9.09 26.29
N ALA A 409 10.83 -8.52 25.31
CA ALA A 409 10.27 -8.22 23.99
C ALA A 409 9.81 -9.49 23.25
N MET A 410 10.63 -10.55 23.28
CA MET A 410 10.29 -11.84 22.68
C MET A 410 9.07 -12.50 23.34
N ALA A 411 8.90 -12.34 24.66
CA ALA A 411 7.71 -12.83 25.36
C ALA A 411 6.43 -12.13 24.86
N ARG A 412 6.47 -10.79 24.68
CA ARG A 412 5.34 -10.04 24.10
C ARG A 412 5.04 -10.46 22.66
N VAL A 413 6.07 -10.62 21.84
CA VAL A 413 5.93 -11.13 20.46
C VAL A 413 5.32 -12.53 20.43
N ALA A 414 5.73 -13.41 21.34
CA ALA A 414 5.20 -14.77 21.42
C ALA A 414 3.71 -14.81 21.76
N GLU A 415 3.24 -13.94 22.66
CA GLU A 415 1.81 -13.78 22.97
C GLU A 415 1.02 -13.36 21.73
N VAL A 416 1.42 -12.25 21.08
CA VAL A 416 0.75 -11.75 19.86
C VAL A 416 0.78 -12.79 18.74
N ALA A 417 1.88 -13.51 18.57
CA ALA A 417 2.00 -14.55 17.55
C ALA A 417 1.13 -15.77 17.85
N ALA A 418 0.89 -16.10 19.12
CA ALA A 418 -0.03 -17.15 19.52
C ALA A 418 -1.48 -16.75 19.21
N ASP A 419 -1.87 -15.52 19.58
CA ASP A 419 -3.21 -14.98 19.33
C ASP A 419 -3.53 -14.89 17.83
N ASP A 420 -2.60 -14.37 17.03
CA ASP A 420 -2.77 -14.28 15.57
C ASP A 420 -2.90 -15.66 14.91
N ARG A 421 -2.15 -16.65 15.39
CA ARG A 421 -2.25 -18.03 14.89
C ARG A 421 -3.61 -18.64 15.23
N ALA A 422 -4.08 -18.46 16.46
CA ALA A 422 -5.40 -18.91 16.88
C ALA A 422 -6.51 -18.24 16.06
N ALA A 423 -6.40 -16.94 15.79
CA ALA A 423 -7.35 -16.20 14.96
C ALA A 423 -7.36 -16.71 13.51
N ARG A 424 -6.18 -16.99 12.92
CA ARG A 424 -6.08 -17.56 11.56
C ARG A 424 -6.63 -18.98 11.49
N GLU A 425 -6.37 -19.82 12.49
CA GLU A 425 -6.94 -21.16 12.56
C GLU A 425 -8.47 -21.10 12.65
N ALA A 426 -9.02 -20.20 13.48
CA ALA A 426 -10.47 -19.99 13.56
C ALA A 426 -11.07 -19.49 12.24
N LEU A 427 -10.42 -18.54 11.56
CA LEU A 427 -10.86 -18.05 10.24
C LEU A 427 -10.82 -19.17 9.18
N ALA A 428 -9.76 -19.98 9.16
CA ALA A 428 -9.64 -21.09 8.22
C ALA A 428 -10.73 -22.14 8.43
N VAL A 429 -11.11 -22.41 9.70
CA VAL A 429 -12.25 -23.29 10.02
C VAL A 429 -13.57 -22.70 9.53
N ALA A 430 -13.79 -21.39 9.70
CA ALA A 430 -14.99 -20.72 9.20
C ALA A 430 -15.06 -20.73 7.67
N GLU A 431 -13.97 -20.34 6.98
CA GLU A 431 -13.88 -20.39 5.51
C GLU A 431 -14.11 -21.80 4.96
N ALA A 432 -13.62 -22.84 5.65
CA ALA A 432 -13.86 -24.23 5.27
C ALA A 432 -15.32 -24.67 5.48
N ALA A 433 -15.99 -24.16 6.51
CA ALA A 433 -17.41 -24.42 6.76
C ALA A 433 -18.29 -23.77 5.68
N ASP A 434 -18.04 -22.50 5.37
CA ASP A 434 -18.76 -21.77 4.31
C ASP A 434 -18.58 -22.46 2.95
N ALA A 435 -17.35 -22.87 2.61
CA ALA A 435 -17.08 -23.60 1.38
C ALA A 435 -17.79 -24.97 1.33
N ALA A 436 -17.90 -25.67 2.45
CA ALA A 436 -18.63 -26.94 2.52
C ALA A 436 -20.14 -26.75 2.31
N GLU A 437 -20.71 -25.67 2.83
CA GLU A 437 -22.11 -25.29 2.61
C GLU A 437 -22.38 -24.97 1.14
N GLU A 438 -21.53 -24.15 0.50
CA GLU A 438 -21.65 -23.83 -0.93
C GLU A 438 -21.61 -25.10 -1.81
N VAL A 439 -20.71 -26.04 -1.50
CA VAL A 439 -20.62 -27.33 -2.20
C VAL A 439 -21.88 -28.18 -1.99
N ALA A 440 -22.41 -28.21 -0.76
CA ALA A 440 -23.65 -28.94 -0.45
C ALA A 440 -24.85 -28.35 -1.19
N GLU A 441 -24.98 -27.03 -1.25
CA GLU A 441 -26.03 -26.37 -2.02
C GLU A 441 -25.90 -26.60 -3.53
N ALA A 442 -24.68 -26.51 -4.06
CA ALA A 442 -24.43 -26.78 -5.48
C ALA A 442 -24.80 -28.23 -5.83
N ALA A 443 -24.48 -29.19 -4.96
CA ALA A 443 -24.89 -30.58 -5.11
C ALA A 443 -26.42 -30.75 -5.05
N ALA A 444 -27.11 -30.05 -4.13
CA ALA A 444 -28.57 -30.07 -4.04
C ALA A 444 -29.23 -29.49 -5.30
N ARG A 445 -28.72 -28.35 -5.82
CA ARG A 445 -29.18 -27.76 -7.09
C ARG A 445 -28.99 -28.72 -8.27
N ALA A 446 -27.83 -29.38 -8.36
CA ALA A 446 -27.56 -30.37 -9.40
C ALA A 446 -28.50 -31.58 -9.32
N ALA A 447 -28.79 -32.08 -8.11
CA ALA A 447 -29.72 -33.19 -7.90
C ALA A 447 -31.16 -32.84 -8.32
N MET A 448 -31.62 -31.62 -8.00
CA MET A 448 -32.94 -31.12 -8.41
C MET A 448 -33.05 -30.98 -9.94
N ALA A 449 -31.98 -30.49 -10.60
CA ALA A 449 -31.93 -30.40 -12.05
C ALA A 449 -31.97 -31.78 -12.73
N ALA A 450 -31.30 -32.78 -12.15
CA ALA A 450 -31.31 -34.16 -12.68
C ALA A 450 -32.67 -34.87 -12.49
N GLY A 451 -33.41 -34.58 -11.41
CA GLY A 451 -34.70 -35.19 -11.11
C GLY A 451 -35.89 -34.67 -11.94
N GLY A 452 -35.78 -33.49 -12.56
CA GLY A 452 -36.88 -32.83 -13.28
C GLY A 452 -37.22 -33.40 -14.67
N GLY A 453 -36.43 -34.33 -15.21
CA GLY A 453 -36.58 -34.86 -16.58
C GLY A 453 -37.52 -36.07 -16.75
N GLY A 454 -38.09 -36.61 -15.68
CA GLY A 454 -38.84 -37.88 -15.70
C GLY A 454 -40.34 -37.79 -16.03
N GLY A 455 -40.85 -36.60 -16.34
CA GLY A 455 -42.28 -36.37 -16.61
C GLY A 455 -42.69 -36.62 -18.06
N GLY A 456 -42.57 -37.86 -18.56
CA GLY A 456 -43.12 -38.17 -19.88
C GLY A 456 -42.75 -39.53 -20.45
N GLY A 457 -43.47 -40.58 -20.06
CA GLY A 457 -43.57 -41.77 -20.91
C GLY A 457 -43.73 -43.10 -20.20
N GLY A 458 -44.96 -43.63 -20.21
CA GLY A 458 -45.21 -45.07 -20.29
C GLY A 458 -45.40 -45.80 -18.97
N GLY A 459 -46.67 -45.94 -18.57
CA GLY A 459 -47.06 -46.92 -17.55
C GLY A 459 -46.67 -48.34 -17.96
N GLY A 460 -45.79 -48.96 -17.19
CA GLY A 460 -45.53 -50.40 -17.19
C GLY A 460 -45.64 -50.93 -15.76
N PRO A 461 -46.23 -52.11 -15.53
CA PRO A 461 -46.52 -52.61 -14.19
C PRO A 461 -45.22 -52.91 -13.41
N MET A 462 -45.10 -52.31 -12.22
CA MET A 462 -43.99 -52.50 -11.29
C MET A 462 -43.89 -53.96 -10.82
N THR A 463 -42.73 -54.56 -11.04
CA THR A 463 -42.29 -55.74 -10.29
C THR A 463 -41.47 -55.27 -9.10
N VAL A 464 -41.96 -55.50 -7.89
CA VAL A 464 -41.27 -55.18 -6.64
C VAL A 464 -40.15 -56.21 -6.42
N LEU A 465 -38.90 -55.77 -6.54
CA LEU A 465 -37.72 -56.52 -6.13
C LEU A 465 -37.22 -55.92 -4.82
N THR A 466 -37.51 -56.59 -3.72
CA THR A 466 -36.80 -56.43 -2.44
C THR A 466 -35.43 -57.07 -2.56
N MET A 467 -34.39 -56.34 -2.14
CA MET A 467 -33.02 -56.85 -1.97
C MET A 467 -32.41 -56.27 -0.66
N PRO A 468 -31.43 -56.97 -0.07
CA PRO A 468 -31.20 -57.09 1.37
C PRO A 468 -30.40 -55.96 2.03
#